data_AF-D8MWN2-F1
#
_entry.id   AF-D8MWN2-F1
#
_cell.length_a   1.000
_cell.length_b   1.000
_cell.length_c   1.000
_cell.angle_alpha   90.00
_cell.angle_beta   90.00
_cell.angle_gamma   90.00
#
_symmetry.space_group_name_H-M   'P 1'
#
loop_
_entity.id
_entity.type
_entity.pdbx_description
1 polymer ?
#
loop_
_entity_poly.entity_id
_entity_poly.type
_entity_poly.pdbx_seq_one_letter_code
_entity_poly.pdbx_strand_id
1 'polypeptide(L)'
;MDNSWKKFPVETTELLFAAVEEDDIVDANFSLPQQIALPCSQEGLGNNYALCLQFWEDGFTREELLGLVNDFLRGCEMSASTRLRYKYIRARYKHLRFAQRLYGKKHQSGHLFHLTTVLLGHFQDAFRNGNKKNLNLYGNILRVFLSKPIWSQVSYGLRHLELETESGFIAYRQDQLRQLQTLIANPMLTGKEFHDVRKIVSQQVSFYDTLRSLDPDNVEARKISRFMAAINGLMGDRHDVMVADKLSGGKSYDAPAVLDIDIRQRLESLLARFHAQ
;
A
#
# COMPACT_ATOMS: atom_id res chain seq x y z
N MET A 1 13.61 -27.29 0.03
CA MET A 1 13.98 -26.53 -1.18
C MET A 1 14.13 -25.10 -0.72
N ASP A 2 15.34 -24.55 -0.84
CA ASP A 2 15.61 -23.17 -0.44
C ASP A 2 14.97 -22.26 -1.51
N ASN A 3 13.82 -21.67 -1.20
CA ASN A 3 13.13 -20.74 -2.10
C ASN A 3 13.90 -19.41 -2.10
N SER A 4 15.03 -19.38 -2.79
CA SER A 4 15.83 -18.17 -2.94
C SER A 4 15.15 -17.26 -3.96
N TRP A 5 14.58 -16.16 -3.46
CA TRP A 5 14.05 -15.09 -4.30
C TRP A 5 15.18 -14.36 -5.03
N LYS A 6 14.94 -13.96 -6.29
CA LYS A 6 15.87 -13.13 -7.05
C LYS A 6 16.19 -11.85 -6.25
N LYS A 7 17.48 -11.51 -6.17
CA LYS A 7 17.93 -10.24 -5.58
C LYS A 7 18.24 -9.24 -6.68
N PHE A 8 17.96 -7.98 -6.41
CA PHE A 8 18.14 -6.84 -7.29
C PHE A 8 19.22 -5.90 -6.76
N PRO A 9 19.86 -5.11 -7.63
CA PRO A 9 20.78 -4.05 -7.22
C PRO A 9 20.11 -3.05 -6.27
N VAL A 10 20.94 -2.38 -5.45
CA VAL A 10 20.46 -1.39 -4.47
C VAL A 10 19.71 -0.26 -5.18
N GLU A 11 20.20 0.15 -6.34
CA GLU A 11 19.62 1.19 -7.18
C GLU A 11 18.16 0.87 -7.54
N THR A 12 17.83 -0.40 -7.79
CA THR A 12 16.44 -0.82 -8.06
C THR A 12 15.55 -0.69 -6.82
N THR A 13 16.08 -0.97 -5.62
CA THR A 13 15.33 -0.77 -4.37
C THR A 13 15.19 0.70 -4.00
N GLU A 14 16.16 1.54 -4.36
CA GLU A 14 16.10 2.99 -4.19
C GLU A 14 15.09 3.63 -5.15
N LEU A 15 15.01 3.16 -6.40
CA LEU A 15 13.97 3.55 -7.34
C LEU A 15 12.57 3.20 -6.81
N LEU A 16 12.41 2.00 -6.23
CA LEU A 16 11.15 1.63 -5.60
C LEU A 16 10.84 2.50 -4.38
N PHE A 17 11.86 2.85 -3.60
CA PHE A 17 11.67 3.74 -2.46
C PHE A 17 11.19 5.13 -2.90
N ALA A 18 11.85 5.72 -3.89
CA ALA A 18 11.45 7.01 -4.48
C ALA A 18 10.03 6.95 -5.05
N ALA A 19 9.70 5.84 -5.72
CA ALA A 19 8.35 5.62 -6.25
C ALA A 19 7.28 5.58 -5.14
N VAL A 20 7.55 4.91 -4.02
CA VAL A 20 6.63 4.85 -2.87
C VAL A 20 6.52 6.19 -2.14
N GLU A 21 7.58 7.02 -2.12
CA GLU A 21 7.50 8.37 -1.56
C GLU A 21 6.60 9.31 -2.38
N GLU A 22 6.42 8.97 -3.65
CA GLU A 22 5.59 9.70 -4.60
C GLU A 22 4.09 9.35 -4.54
N ASP A 23 3.69 8.29 -3.83
CA ASP A 23 2.33 7.71 -3.80
C ASP A 23 1.20 8.66 -3.39
N ASP A 24 1.54 9.75 -2.69
CA ASP A 24 0.60 10.74 -2.17
C ASP A 24 0.76 12.11 -2.88
N ILE A 25 1.59 12.21 -3.92
CA ILE A 25 1.80 13.46 -4.68
C ILE A 25 0.69 13.63 -5.73
N VAL A 26 -0.13 14.66 -5.56
CA VAL A 26 -1.14 15.05 -6.54
C VAL A 26 -0.48 15.84 -7.68
N ASP A 27 -0.30 15.21 -8.83
CA ASP A 27 0.20 15.84 -10.04
C ASP A 27 -0.89 15.87 -11.14
N ALA A 28 -1.14 17.06 -11.67
CA ALA A 28 -2.16 17.31 -12.69
C ALA A 28 -1.68 16.95 -14.12
N ASN A 29 -0.39 16.73 -14.35
CA ASN A 29 0.21 16.73 -15.69
C ASN A 29 0.39 15.33 -16.31
N PHE A 30 0.12 14.24 -15.59
CA PHE A 30 0.29 12.91 -16.15
C PHE A 30 -0.93 12.49 -16.96
N SER A 31 -0.71 12.10 -18.21
CA SER A 31 -1.71 11.50 -19.08
C SER A 31 -1.58 9.98 -19.08
N LEU A 32 -2.72 9.29 -19.16
CA LEU A 32 -2.76 7.84 -19.29
C LEU A 32 -2.35 7.37 -20.70
N PRO A 33 -1.69 6.19 -20.81
CA PRO A 33 -1.53 5.47 -22.08
C PRO A 33 -2.84 5.33 -22.83
N GLN A 34 -2.80 5.21 -24.16
CA GLN A 34 -3.99 4.89 -24.96
C GLN A 34 -4.66 3.59 -24.51
N GLN A 35 -3.87 2.60 -24.12
CA GLN A 35 -4.35 1.32 -23.60
C GLN A 35 -3.44 0.83 -22.48
N ILE A 36 -4.04 0.26 -21.42
CA ILE A 36 -3.30 -0.33 -20.31
C ILE A 36 -3.31 -1.85 -20.43
N ALA A 37 -2.11 -2.43 -20.56
CA ALA A 37 -1.93 -3.88 -20.57
C ALA A 37 -2.16 -4.49 -19.17
N LEU A 38 -2.96 -5.55 -19.13
CA LEU A 38 -3.15 -6.42 -17.96
C LEU A 38 -2.14 -7.57 -17.83
N PRO A 39 -1.62 -8.18 -18.92
CA PRO A 39 -0.74 -9.33 -18.83
C PRO A 39 0.54 -9.07 -18.02
N CYS A 40 0.96 -10.08 -17.27
CA CYS A 40 2.25 -10.15 -16.61
C CYS A 40 2.72 -11.61 -16.67
N SER A 41 3.95 -11.85 -17.14
CA SER A 41 4.50 -13.21 -17.21
C SER A 41 4.75 -13.78 -15.81
N GLN A 42 4.87 -15.10 -15.70
CA GLN A 42 5.12 -15.79 -14.44
C GLN A 42 6.45 -15.35 -13.83
N GLU A 43 7.46 -15.15 -14.67
CA GLU A 43 8.73 -14.55 -14.25
C GLU A 43 8.54 -13.11 -13.77
N GLY A 44 7.71 -12.32 -14.47
CA GLY A 44 7.33 -10.97 -14.05
C GLY A 44 6.69 -10.95 -12.67
N LEU A 45 5.75 -11.85 -12.38
CA LEU A 45 5.13 -11.99 -11.06
C LEU A 45 6.17 -12.29 -9.98
N GLY A 46 7.06 -13.25 -10.26
CA GLY A 46 8.16 -13.62 -9.37
C GLY A 46 9.11 -12.46 -9.09
N ASN A 47 9.53 -11.75 -10.13
CA ASN A 47 10.43 -10.59 -10.02
C ASN A 47 9.78 -9.44 -9.23
N ASN A 48 8.50 -9.14 -9.50
CA ASN A 48 7.78 -8.10 -8.77
C ASN A 48 7.67 -8.42 -7.27
N TYR A 49 7.25 -9.64 -6.91
CA TYR A 49 7.17 -10.02 -5.50
C TYR A 49 8.55 -10.02 -4.82
N ALA A 50 9.57 -10.54 -5.51
CA ALA A 50 10.94 -10.58 -5.01
C ALA A 50 11.48 -9.18 -4.69
N LEU A 51 11.26 -8.20 -5.57
CA LEU A 51 11.65 -6.81 -5.30
C LEU A 51 10.92 -6.22 -4.09
N CYS A 52 9.60 -6.46 -3.98
CA CYS A 52 8.82 -5.97 -2.85
C CYS A 52 9.28 -6.59 -1.51
N LEU A 53 9.63 -7.87 -1.54
CA LEU A 53 10.17 -8.58 -0.39
C LEU A 53 11.54 -8.01 0.00
N GLN A 54 12.45 -7.87 -0.95
CA GLN A 54 13.77 -7.28 -0.73
C GLN A 54 13.67 -5.85 -0.17
N PHE A 55 12.80 -5.01 -0.74
CA PHE A 55 12.56 -3.64 -0.28
C PHE A 55 12.14 -3.57 1.20
N TRP A 56 11.41 -4.57 1.68
CA TRP A 56 11.05 -4.68 3.10
C TRP A 56 12.21 -5.23 3.94
N GLU A 57 12.87 -6.30 3.48
CA GLU A 57 13.96 -6.97 4.21
C GLU A 57 15.17 -6.06 4.42
N ASP A 58 15.60 -5.37 3.37
CA ASP A 58 16.81 -4.54 3.36
C ASP A 58 16.51 -3.15 3.96
N GLY A 59 15.23 -2.79 4.08
CA GLY A 59 14.80 -1.44 4.42
C GLY A 59 14.97 -1.06 5.90
N PHE A 60 14.99 -2.03 6.81
CA PHE A 60 15.09 -1.82 8.27
C PHE A 60 15.37 -3.13 9.01
N THR A 61 15.78 -3.05 10.28
CA THR A 61 15.90 -4.23 11.15
C THR A 61 14.77 -4.34 12.17
N ARG A 62 14.53 -5.56 12.69
CA ARG A 62 13.56 -5.78 13.77
C ARG A 62 13.89 -4.93 15.00
N GLU A 63 15.17 -4.88 15.36
CA GLU A 63 15.72 -4.13 16.49
C GLU A 63 15.49 -2.63 16.31
N GLU A 64 15.68 -2.12 15.10
CA GLU A 64 15.42 -0.73 14.76
C GLU A 64 13.95 -0.36 14.96
N LEU A 65 13.03 -1.13 14.38
CA LEU A 65 11.58 -0.84 14.54
C LEU A 65 11.14 -0.95 16.00
N LEU A 66 11.66 -1.94 16.74
CA LEU A 66 11.39 -2.06 18.17
C LEU A 66 11.94 -0.86 18.95
N GLY A 67 13.14 -0.38 18.61
CA GLY A 67 13.74 0.84 19.14
C GLY A 67 12.85 2.05 18.95
N LEU A 68 12.38 2.29 17.71
CA LEU A 68 11.47 3.38 17.39
C LEU A 68 10.18 3.30 18.23
N VAL A 69 9.54 2.13 18.31
CA VAL A 69 8.33 1.94 19.14
C VAL A 69 8.61 2.28 20.60
N ASN A 70 9.77 1.87 21.14
CA ASN A 70 10.17 2.22 22.50
C ASN A 70 10.40 3.71 22.70
N ASP A 71 10.95 4.41 21.72
CA ASP A 71 11.18 5.85 21.78
C ASP A 71 9.86 6.61 21.83
N PHE A 72 8.90 6.25 20.97
CA PHE A 72 7.55 6.82 20.97
C PHE A 72 6.84 6.60 22.33
N LEU A 73 7.01 5.42 22.94
CA LEU A 73 6.41 5.10 24.24
C LEU A 73 7.04 5.87 25.41
N ARG A 74 8.33 6.20 25.33
CA ARG A 74 9.01 6.99 26.36
C ARG A 74 8.58 8.45 26.37
N GLY A 75 7.96 8.95 25.30
CA GLY A 75 7.49 10.33 25.21
C GLY A 75 8.62 11.36 25.20
N CYS A 76 9.86 10.95 24.88
CA CYS A 76 10.94 11.90 24.60
C CYS A 76 10.56 12.77 23.41
N GLU A 77 11.05 14.01 23.35
CA GLU A 77 10.88 14.84 22.15
C GLU A 77 11.36 14.07 20.92
N MET A 78 10.42 13.72 20.05
CA MET A 78 10.71 12.94 18.87
C MET A 78 11.25 13.86 17.78
N SER A 79 12.51 13.65 17.41
CA SER A 79 13.09 14.34 16.26
C SER A 79 12.23 14.13 15.00
N ALA A 80 12.29 15.08 14.07
CA ALA A 80 11.63 14.93 12.78
C ALA A 80 12.13 13.69 12.03
N SER A 81 13.42 13.36 12.17
CA SER A 81 14.04 12.17 11.56
C SER A 81 13.49 10.85 12.10
N THR A 82 13.23 10.73 13.40
CA THR A 82 12.63 9.52 13.98
C THR A 82 11.21 9.29 13.46
N ARG A 83 10.40 10.36 13.39
CA ARG A 83 9.04 10.30 12.84
C ARG A 83 9.06 9.89 11.36
N LEU A 84 9.98 10.47 10.60
CA LEU A 84 10.16 10.14 9.19
C LEU A 84 10.59 8.69 8.99
N ARG A 85 11.53 8.19 9.80
CA ARG A 85 11.98 6.80 9.72
C ARG A 85 10.86 5.80 9.99
N TYR A 86 10.02 6.07 11.00
CA TYR A 86 8.84 5.24 11.25
C TYR A 86 7.86 5.25 10.07
N LYS A 87 7.61 6.43 9.47
CA LYS A 87 6.76 6.57 8.26
C LYS A 87 7.30 5.68 7.13
N TYR A 88 8.61 5.68 6.89
CA TYR A 88 9.25 4.87 5.84
C TYR A 88 9.18 3.37 6.08
N ILE A 89 9.34 2.92 7.33
CA ILE A 89 9.15 1.50 7.67
C ILE A 89 7.70 1.09 7.45
N ARG A 90 6.74 1.93 7.89
CA ARG A 90 5.32 1.66 7.66
C ARG A 90 4.97 1.61 6.16
N ALA A 91 5.56 2.47 5.34
CA ALA A 91 5.37 2.44 3.89
C ALA A 91 5.83 1.10 3.29
N ARG A 92 7.00 0.58 3.71
CA ARG A 92 7.48 -0.76 3.30
C ARG A 92 6.52 -1.88 3.68
N TYR A 93 5.98 -1.86 4.91
CA TYR A 93 4.96 -2.82 5.33
C TYR A 93 3.70 -2.75 4.46
N LYS A 94 3.21 -1.53 4.17
CA LYS A 94 2.06 -1.36 3.29
C LYS A 94 2.31 -1.90 1.89
N HIS A 95 3.46 -1.57 1.29
CA HIS A 95 3.84 -2.00 -0.06
C HIS A 95 3.89 -3.52 -0.16
N LEU A 96 4.63 -4.19 0.73
CA LEU A 96 4.71 -5.66 0.75
C LEU A 96 3.36 -6.32 1.09
N ARG A 97 2.48 -5.65 1.85
CA ARG A 97 1.12 -6.14 2.09
C ARG A 97 0.28 -6.12 0.81
N PHE A 98 0.45 -5.10 -0.03
CA PHE A 98 -0.19 -5.05 -1.34
C PHE A 98 0.40 -6.10 -2.27
N ALA A 99 1.72 -6.28 -2.27
CA ALA A 99 2.39 -7.33 -3.04
C ALA A 99 1.86 -8.74 -2.71
N GLN A 100 1.68 -9.09 -1.43
CA GLN A 100 1.08 -10.38 -1.05
C GLN A 100 -0.36 -10.56 -1.60
N ARG A 101 -1.13 -9.47 -1.66
CA ARG A 101 -2.51 -9.50 -2.18
C ARG A 101 -2.56 -9.55 -3.71
N LEU A 102 -1.60 -8.94 -4.37
CA LEU A 102 -1.49 -8.94 -5.83
C LEU A 102 -0.98 -10.29 -6.33
N TYR A 103 0.15 -10.75 -5.79
CA TYR A 103 0.93 -11.84 -6.38
C TYR A 103 0.75 -13.18 -5.68
N GLY A 104 0.20 -13.21 -4.46
CA GLY A 104 -0.05 -14.46 -3.73
C GLY A 104 -1.33 -15.14 -4.20
N LYS A 105 -1.31 -16.47 -4.31
CA LYS A 105 -2.44 -17.29 -4.78
C LYS A 105 -3.76 -17.09 -4.03
N LYS A 106 -3.70 -16.67 -2.77
CA LYS A 106 -4.89 -16.40 -1.93
C LYS A 106 -5.41 -14.98 -2.07
N HIS A 107 -4.70 -14.09 -2.77
CA HIS A 107 -4.94 -12.66 -2.83
C HIS A 107 -5.13 -12.00 -1.45
N GLN A 108 -4.42 -12.53 -0.45
CA GLN A 108 -4.50 -12.13 0.95
C GLN A 108 -3.08 -12.04 1.52
N SER A 109 -2.88 -11.03 2.37
CA SER A 109 -1.66 -10.92 3.16
C SER A 109 -1.69 -11.90 4.33
N GLY A 110 -0.55 -12.49 4.68
CA GLY A 110 -0.42 -13.36 5.84
C GLY A 110 -0.94 -12.67 7.11
N HIS A 111 -1.69 -13.40 7.93
CA HIS A 111 -2.47 -12.83 9.04
C HIS A 111 -1.62 -12.00 10.01
N LEU A 112 -0.47 -12.53 10.47
CA LEU A 112 0.42 -11.80 11.37
C LEU A 112 0.98 -10.53 10.73
N PHE A 113 1.41 -10.60 9.47
CA PHE A 113 1.92 -9.44 8.74
C PHE A 113 0.84 -8.36 8.51
N HIS A 114 -0.39 -8.81 8.22
CA HIS A 114 -1.55 -7.94 8.11
C HIS A 114 -1.79 -7.17 9.41
N LEU A 115 -1.88 -7.89 10.52
CA LEU A 115 -2.09 -7.29 11.85
C LEU A 115 -0.97 -6.33 12.23
N THR A 116 0.30 -6.70 12.02
CA THR A 116 1.42 -5.78 12.25
C THR A 116 1.26 -4.50 11.46
N THR A 117 0.90 -4.58 10.18
CA THR A 117 0.71 -3.41 9.31
C THR A 117 -0.42 -2.49 9.80
N VAL A 118 -1.52 -3.08 10.28
CA VAL A 118 -2.66 -2.34 10.86
C VAL A 118 -2.25 -1.67 12.17
N LEU A 119 -1.60 -2.42 13.07
CA LEU A 119 -1.11 -1.91 14.36
C LEU A 119 -0.12 -0.75 14.18
N LEU A 120 0.77 -0.83 13.19
CA LEU A 120 1.69 0.28 12.87
C LEU A 120 0.93 1.55 12.48
N GLY A 121 -0.21 1.42 11.79
CA GLY A 121 -1.11 2.53 11.48
C GLY A 121 -1.77 3.11 12.73
N HIS A 122 -2.45 2.27 13.51
CA HIS A 122 -3.12 2.73 14.73
C HIS A 122 -2.16 3.35 15.74
N PHE A 123 -0.94 2.83 15.85
CA PHE A 123 0.12 3.41 16.69
C PHE A 123 0.51 4.82 16.23
N GLN A 124 0.70 5.01 14.91
CA GLN A 124 0.99 6.33 14.33
C GLN A 124 -0.15 7.32 14.58
N ASP A 125 -1.40 6.90 14.38
CA ASP A 125 -2.57 7.76 14.54
C ASP A 125 -2.79 8.12 16.02
N ALA A 126 -2.57 7.17 16.94
CA ALA A 126 -2.61 7.44 18.37
C ALA A 126 -1.55 8.47 18.80
N PHE A 127 -0.34 8.40 18.21
CA PHE A 127 0.71 9.40 18.44
C PHE A 127 0.30 10.77 17.90
N ARG A 128 -0.14 10.86 16.64
CA ARG A 128 -0.56 12.13 15.98
C ARG A 128 -1.67 12.84 16.76
N ASN A 129 -2.61 12.08 17.30
CA ASN A 129 -3.77 12.62 18.03
C ASN A 129 -3.52 12.80 19.53
N GLY A 130 -2.28 12.63 20.01
CA GLY A 130 -1.95 12.77 21.44
C GLY A 130 -2.64 11.75 22.36
N ASN A 131 -3.19 10.66 21.82
CA ASN A 131 -3.93 9.65 22.57
C ASN A 131 -2.96 8.69 23.27
N LYS A 132 -2.45 9.11 24.44
CA LYS A 132 -1.47 8.35 25.22
C LYS A 132 -1.94 6.94 25.60
N LYS A 133 -3.23 6.73 25.83
CA LYS A 133 -3.79 5.41 26.17
C LYS A 133 -3.64 4.43 25.01
N ASN A 134 -4.10 4.84 23.82
CA ASN A 134 -3.99 4.02 22.61
C ASN A 134 -2.54 3.86 22.16
N LEU A 135 -1.71 4.88 22.34
CA LEU A 135 -0.28 4.80 22.06
C LEU A 135 0.38 3.69 22.88
N ASN A 136 0.14 3.67 24.19
CA ASN A 136 0.66 2.62 25.08
C ASN A 136 0.11 1.23 24.73
N LEU A 137 -1.20 1.14 24.45
CA LEU A 137 -1.83 -0.13 24.07
C LEU A 137 -1.20 -0.72 22.80
N TYR A 138 -1.23 0.04 21.69
CA TYR A 138 -0.73 -0.45 20.42
C TYR A 138 0.79 -0.65 20.43
N GLY A 139 1.55 0.19 21.13
CA GLY A 139 2.99 0.03 21.28
C GLY A 139 3.37 -1.25 22.03
N ASN A 140 2.66 -1.59 23.10
CA ASN A 140 2.91 -2.84 23.83
C ASN A 140 2.52 -4.08 23.00
N ILE A 141 1.44 -4.02 22.21
CA ILE A 141 1.12 -5.09 21.27
C ILE A 141 2.21 -5.22 20.20
N LEU A 142 2.68 -4.09 19.63
CA LEU A 142 3.78 -4.10 18.65
C LEU A 142 5.05 -4.73 19.21
N ARG A 143 5.42 -4.49 20.48
CA ARG A 143 6.56 -5.17 21.13
C ARG A 143 6.43 -6.69 21.09
N VAL A 144 5.23 -7.22 21.32
CA VAL A 144 4.95 -8.66 21.22
C VAL A 144 5.13 -9.14 19.78
N PHE A 145 4.52 -8.45 18.81
CA PHE A 145 4.64 -8.79 17.39
C PHE A 145 6.07 -8.70 16.84
N LEU A 146 6.90 -7.85 17.44
CA LEU A 146 8.33 -7.70 17.12
C LEU A 146 9.23 -8.62 17.95
N SER A 147 8.67 -9.52 18.76
CA SER A 147 9.43 -10.57 19.43
C SER A 147 10.06 -11.52 18.38
N LYS A 148 11.22 -12.10 18.70
CA LYS A 148 11.93 -13.03 17.82
C LYS A 148 11.05 -14.18 17.26
N PRO A 149 10.21 -14.87 18.05
CA PRO A 149 9.39 -15.96 17.50
C PRO A 149 8.36 -15.48 16.47
N ILE A 150 7.62 -14.40 16.77
CA ILE A 150 6.62 -13.86 15.83
C ILE A 150 7.30 -13.30 14.58
N TRP A 151 8.41 -12.59 14.75
CA TRP A 151 9.21 -12.09 13.63
C TRP A 151 9.69 -13.21 12.71
N SER A 152 10.22 -14.30 13.27
CA SER A 152 10.68 -15.45 12.50
C SER A 152 9.53 -16.10 11.72
N GLN A 153 8.36 -16.27 12.34
CA GLN A 153 7.17 -16.81 11.68
C GLN A 153 6.69 -15.90 10.53
N VAL A 154 6.65 -14.58 10.75
CA VAL A 154 6.30 -13.61 9.71
C VAL A 154 7.30 -13.71 8.55
N SER A 155 8.59 -13.66 8.86
CA SER A 155 9.67 -13.70 7.88
C SER A 155 9.68 -15.00 7.07
N TYR A 156 9.40 -16.13 7.72
CA TYR A 156 9.20 -17.41 7.06
C TYR A 156 8.01 -17.37 6.10
N GLY A 157 6.85 -16.90 6.56
CA GLY A 157 5.64 -16.80 5.74
C GLY A 157 5.80 -15.90 4.51
N LEU A 158 6.55 -14.80 4.65
CA LEU A 158 6.87 -13.91 3.53
C LEU A 158 7.76 -14.58 2.47
N ARG A 159 8.76 -15.38 2.89
CA ARG A 159 9.66 -16.08 1.97
C ARG A 159 9.04 -17.31 1.31
N HIS A 160 7.98 -17.87 1.90
CA HIS A 160 7.30 -19.07 1.41
C HIS A 160 5.90 -18.77 0.88
N LEU A 161 5.66 -17.54 0.39
CA LEU A 161 4.43 -17.19 -0.29
C LEU A 161 4.31 -18.02 -1.58
N GLU A 162 3.19 -18.74 -1.73
CA GLU A 162 2.82 -19.37 -2.99
C GLU A 162 2.31 -18.31 -3.95
N LEU A 163 3.03 -18.13 -5.06
CA LEU A 163 2.63 -17.19 -6.11
C LEU A 163 1.39 -17.67 -6.85
N GLU A 164 0.62 -16.71 -7.34
CA GLU A 164 -0.45 -16.93 -8.31
C GLU A 164 0.14 -17.26 -9.70
N THR A 165 -0.68 -17.91 -10.51
CA THR A 165 -0.47 -18.15 -11.94
C THR A 165 -0.70 -16.88 -12.76
N GLU A 166 -0.15 -16.81 -13.97
CA GLU A 166 -0.41 -15.71 -14.91
C GLU A 166 -1.91 -15.45 -15.12
N SER A 167 -2.68 -16.51 -15.41
CA SER A 167 -4.11 -16.41 -15.66
C SER A 167 -4.90 -16.01 -14.40
N GLY A 168 -4.53 -16.55 -13.24
CA GLY A 168 -5.11 -16.17 -11.95
C GLY A 168 -4.88 -14.70 -11.62
N PHE A 169 -3.66 -14.20 -11.85
CA PHE A 169 -3.32 -12.79 -11.64
C PHE A 169 -4.12 -11.87 -12.56
N ILE A 170 -4.21 -12.20 -13.85
CA ILE A 170 -5.01 -11.44 -14.82
C ILE A 170 -6.48 -11.42 -14.40
N ALA A 171 -7.04 -12.58 -14.03
CA ALA A 171 -8.42 -12.69 -13.57
C ALA A 171 -8.69 -11.85 -12.32
N TYR A 172 -7.76 -11.85 -11.35
CA TYR A 172 -7.86 -11.02 -10.15
C TYR A 172 -7.84 -9.52 -10.47
N ARG A 173 -6.95 -9.06 -11.36
CA ARG A 173 -6.92 -7.65 -11.77
C ARG A 173 -8.20 -7.25 -12.52
N GLN A 174 -8.70 -8.09 -13.41
CA GLN A 174 -9.98 -7.86 -14.07
C GLN A 174 -11.14 -7.78 -13.06
N ASP A 175 -11.11 -8.60 -12.02
CA ASP A 175 -12.11 -8.55 -10.95
C ASP A 175 -12.04 -7.26 -10.15
N GLN A 176 -10.84 -6.80 -9.80
CA GLN A 176 -10.64 -5.49 -9.16
C GLN A 176 -11.19 -4.34 -10.03
N LEU A 177 -11.01 -4.40 -11.34
CA LEU A 177 -11.53 -3.37 -12.26
C LEU A 177 -13.06 -3.40 -12.33
N ARG A 178 -13.68 -4.59 -12.40
CA ARG A 178 -15.15 -4.72 -12.36
C ARG A 178 -15.74 -4.23 -11.04
N GLN A 179 -15.10 -4.56 -9.91
CA GLN A 179 -15.48 -4.05 -8.60
C GLN A 179 -15.37 -2.52 -8.56
N LEU A 180 -14.27 -1.96 -9.07
CA LEU A 180 -14.08 -0.52 -9.15
C LEU A 180 -15.17 0.15 -9.99
N GLN A 181 -15.49 -0.40 -11.16
CA GLN A 181 -16.56 0.08 -12.04
C GLN A 181 -17.93 0.07 -11.34
N THR A 182 -18.22 -1.01 -10.59
CA THR A 182 -19.46 -1.14 -9.81
C THR A 182 -19.56 -0.08 -8.72
N LEU A 183 -18.46 0.14 -7.98
CA LEU A 183 -18.40 1.13 -6.92
C LEU A 183 -18.63 2.54 -7.47
N ILE A 184 -17.88 2.94 -8.51
CA ILE A 184 -17.97 4.33 -9.01
C ILE A 184 -19.23 4.62 -9.84
N ALA A 185 -19.98 3.59 -10.25
CA ALA A 185 -21.30 3.79 -10.86
C ALA A 185 -22.28 4.44 -9.87
N ASN A 186 -22.12 4.17 -8.57
CA ASN A 186 -22.90 4.81 -7.53
C ASN A 186 -22.39 6.25 -7.28
N PRO A 187 -23.23 7.30 -7.40
CA PRO A 187 -22.82 8.67 -7.12
C PRO A 187 -22.50 8.95 -5.65
N MET A 188 -22.94 8.10 -4.72
CA MET A 188 -22.71 8.26 -3.29
C MET A 188 -22.04 7.03 -2.70
N LEU A 189 -20.87 7.19 -2.11
CA LEU A 189 -20.14 6.10 -1.45
C LEU A 189 -20.21 6.25 0.07
N THR A 190 -20.45 5.13 0.75
CA THR A 190 -20.18 5.00 2.19
C THR A 190 -18.67 5.06 2.45
N GLY A 191 -18.25 5.34 3.68
CA GLY A 191 -16.82 5.32 4.05
C GLY A 191 -16.15 3.96 3.78
N LYS A 192 -16.88 2.86 3.95
CA LYS A 192 -16.40 1.52 3.60
C LYS A 192 -16.16 1.38 2.09
N GLU A 193 -17.12 1.77 1.25
CA GLU A 193 -16.98 1.70 -0.21
C GLU A 193 -15.87 2.61 -0.71
N PHE A 194 -15.74 3.82 -0.15
CA PHE A 194 -14.64 4.73 -0.45
C PHE A 194 -13.28 4.11 -0.10
N HIS A 195 -13.19 3.44 1.06
CA HIS A 195 -11.99 2.70 1.46
C HIS A 195 -11.71 1.51 0.52
N ASP A 196 -12.73 0.81 0.04
CA ASP A 196 -12.58 -0.29 -0.91
C ASP A 196 -12.07 0.20 -2.28
N VAL A 197 -12.58 1.34 -2.79
CA VAL A 197 -12.03 2.03 -3.97
C VAL A 197 -10.56 2.35 -3.76
N ARG A 198 -10.22 3.02 -2.63
CA ARG A 198 -8.83 3.41 -2.33
C ARG A 198 -7.92 2.18 -2.28
N LYS A 199 -8.38 1.08 -1.69
CA LYS A 199 -7.63 -0.18 -1.57
C LYS A 199 -7.34 -0.82 -2.94
N ILE A 200 -8.26 -0.71 -3.91
CA ILE A 200 -8.01 -1.17 -5.29
C ILE A 200 -6.96 -0.27 -5.95
N VAL A 201 -7.13 1.06 -5.89
CA VAL A 201 -6.19 2.03 -6.45
C VAL A 201 -4.79 1.86 -5.87
N SER A 202 -4.63 1.80 -4.55
CA SER A 202 -3.31 1.65 -3.91
C SER A 202 -2.61 0.33 -4.28
N GLN A 203 -3.37 -0.74 -4.55
CA GLN A 203 -2.78 -1.99 -5.07
C GLN A 203 -2.27 -1.82 -6.49
N GLN A 204 -3.00 -1.11 -7.35
CA GLN A 204 -2.55 -0.85 -8.72
C GLN A 204 -1.33 0.10 -8.74
N VAL A 205 -1.33 1.15 -7.90
CA VAL A 205 -0.14 2.02 -7.68
C VAL A 205 1.08 1.17 -7.34
N SER A 206 0.97 0.35 -6.28
CA SER A 206 2.04 -0.54 -5.82
C SER A 206 2.56 -1.50 -6.91
N PHE A 207 1.68 -2.00 -7.79
CA PHE A 207 2.07 -2.80 -8.94
C PHE A 207 2.92 -2.00 -9.94
N TYR A 208 2.44 -0.82 -10.36
CA TYR A 208 3.14 -0.01 -11.35
C TYR A 208 4.42 0.64 -10.81
N ASP A 209 4.51 0.93 -9.51
CA ASP A 209 5.75 1.38 -8.87
C ASP A 209 6.81 0.29 -8.88
N THR A 210 6.43 -0.93 -8.57
CA THR A 210 7.33 -2.09 -8.66
C THR A 210 7.77 -2.29 -10.12
N LEU A 211 6.84 -2.22 -11.08
CA LEU A 211 7.15 -2.41 -12.50
C LEU A 211 8.11 -1.33 -13.04
N ARG A 212 7.84 -0.04 -12.77
CA ARG A 212 8.69 1.08 -13.24
C ARG A 212 10.05 1.12 -12.54
N SER A 213 10.19 0.44 -11.40
CA SER A 213 11.48 0.31 -10.70
C SER A 213 12.32 -0.83 -11.29
N LEU A 214 11.67 -1.94 -11.68
CA LEU A 214 12.32 -3.06 -12.37
C LEU A 214 12.74 -2.69 -13.81
N ASP A 215 11.95 -1.87 -14.48
CA ASP A 215 12.18 -1.40 -15.85
C ASP A 215 12.04 0.13 -15.90
N PRO A 216 13.12 0.89 -15.58
CA PRO A 216 13.07 2.35 -15.51
C PRO A 216 12.76 3.04 -16.84
N ASP A 217 13.02 2.36 -17.96
CA ASP A 217 12.75 2.82 -19.32
C ASP A 217 11.28 2.59 -19.73
N ASN A 218 10.49 1.92 -18.89
CA ASN A 218 9.06 1.72 -19.09
C ASN A 218 8.27 3.01 -18.82
N VAL A 219 8.23 3.87 -19.85
CA VAL A 219 7.52 5.16 -19.82
C VAL A 219 6.03 4.98 -19.49
N GLU A 220 5.40 3.91 -19.98
CA GLU A 220 3.97 3.67 -19.75
C GLU A 220 3.68 3.26 -18.31
N ALA A 221 4.49 2.37 -17.71
CA ALA A 221 4.39 2.04 -16.29
C ALA A 221 4.55 3.28 -15.41
N ARG A 222 5.50 4.17 -15.75
CA ARG A 222 5.69 5.45 -15.04
C ARG A 222 4.47 6.36 -15.14
N LYS A 223 3.91 6.56 -16.34
CA LYS A 223 2.70 7.37 -16.53
C LYS A 223 1.51 6.83 -15.73
N ILE A 224 1.29 5.51 -15.77
CA ILE A 224 0.18 4.87 -15.05
C ILE A 224 0.37 5.01 -13.54
N SER A 225 1.56 4.68 -13.02
CA SER A 225 1.88 4.83 -11.59
C SER A 225 1.62 6.27 -11.13
N ARG A 226 2.17 7.27 -11.81
CA ARG A 226 2.03 8.68 -11.44
C ARG A 226 0.57 9.16 -11.51
N PHE A 227 -0.18 8.73 -12.52
CA PHE A 227 -1.60 9.04 -12.63
C PHE A 227 -2.40 8.46 -11.46
N MET A 228 -2.15 7.19 -11.10
CA MET A 228 -2.84 6.54 -9.99
C MET A 228 -2.38 7.07 -8.62
N ALA A 229 -1.12 7.47 -8.46
CA ALA A 229 -0.60 8.14 -7.27
C ALA A 229 -1.34 9.46 -7.02
N ALA A 230 -1.62 10.24 -8.07
CA ALA A 230 -2.43 11.44 -7.95
C ALA A 230 -3.86 11.14 -7.45
N ILE A 231 -4.50 10.08 -7.94
CA ILE A 231 -5.80 9.61 -7.42
C ILE A 231 -5.66 9.22 -5.95
N ASN A 232 -4.63 8.44 -5.61
CA ASN A 232 -4.41 7.96 -4.24
C ASN A 232 -4.15 9.10 -3.24
N GLY A 233 -3.44 10.15 -3.66
CA GLY A 233 -3.24 11.39 -2.90
C GLY A 233 -4.55 12.13 -2.64
N LEU A 234 -5.34 12.40 -3.69
CA LEU A 234 -6.67 13.03 -3.57
C LEU A 234 -7.61 12.23 -2.64
N MET A 235 -7.60 10.90 -2.78
CA MET A 235 -8.36 10.03 -1.88
C MET A 235 -7.82 10.03 -0.45
N GLY A 236 -6.52 10.24 -0.29
CA GLY A 236 -5.84 10.43 1.00
C GLY A 236 -6.36 11.64 1.75
N ASP A 237 -6.30 12.80 1.11
CA ASP A 237 -6.76 14.07 1.69
C ASP A 237 -8.25 13.99 2.04
N ARG A 238 -9.07 13.42 1.15
CA ARG A 238 -10.50 13.26 1.41
C ARG A 238 -10.78 12.31 2.58
N HIS A 239 -10.04 11.21 2.69
CA HIS A 239 -10.14 10.29 3.81
C HIS A 239 -9.79 10.97 5.14
N ASP A 240 -8.74 11.78 5.17
CA ASP A 240 -8.33 12.48 6.38
C ASP A 240 -9.39 13.49 6.86
N VAL A 241 -10.07 14.18 5.93
CA VAL A 241 -11.25 15.01 6.25
C VAL A 241 -12.38 14.17 6.84
N MET A 242 -12.72 13.03 6.23
CA MET A 242 -13.78 12.14 6.75
C MET A 242 -13.47 11.59 8.15
N VAL A 243 -12.20 11.30 8.44
CA VAL A 243 -11.76 10.88 9.78
C VAL A 243 -11.86 12.02 10.78
N ALA A 244 -11.45 13.24 10.41
CA ALA A 244 -11.55 14.42 11.26
C ALA A 244 -13.03 14.73 11.62
N ASP A 245 -13.92 14.67 10.62
CA ASP A 245 -15.36 14.87 10.82
C ASP A 245 -15.97 13.81 11.77
N LYS A 246 -15.52 12.55 11.69
CA LYS A 246 -15.95 11.50 12.62
C LYS A 246 -15.51 11.81 14.06
N LEU A 247 -14.28 12.30 14.24
CA LEU A 247 -13.73 12.61 15.55
C LEU A 247 -14.39 13.85 16.19
N SER A 248 -14.91 14.78 15.39
CA SER A 248 -15.62 15.98 15.85
C SER A 248 -17.11 15.76 16.13
N GLY A 249 -17.62 14.53 15.99
CA GLY A 249 -19.04 14.22 16.18
C GLY A 249 -19.93 14.58 14.98
N GLY A 250 -19.33 14.75 13.79
CA GLY A 250 -20.02 14.98 12.53
C GLY A 250 -20.78 13.75 12.00
N LYS A 251 -21.14 13.77 10.71
CA LYS A 251 -21.88 12.66 10.06
C LYS A 251 -21.16 11.32 10.27
N SER A 252 -21.94 10.25 10.47
CA SER A 252 -21.39 8.89 10.57
C SER A 252 -20.48 8.59 9.39
N TYR A 253 -19.31 7.99 9.63
CA TYR A 253 -18.36 7.54 8.60
C TYR A 253 -19.02 6.66 7.53
N ASP A 254 -20.09 5.98 7.89
CA ASP A 254 -20.84 5.09 7.00
C ASP A 254 -22.01 5.79 6.28
N ALA A 255 -22.24 7.09 6.53
CA ALA A 255 -23.24 7.86 5.79
C ALA A 255 -22.75 8.06 4.34
N PRO A 256 -23.57 7.70 3.33
CA PRO A 256 -23.20 7.91 1.94
C PRO A 256 -22.88 9.39 1.64
N ALA A 257 -21.76 9.64 0.98
CA ALA A 257 -21.33 10.97 0.57
C ALA A 257 -20.96 10.98 -0.92
N VAL A 258 -21.15 12.13 -1.58
CA VAL A 258 -20.79 12.28 -2.99
C VAL A 258 -19.28 12.12 -3.16
N LEU A 259 -18.89 11.27 -4.11
CA LEU A 259 -17.49 11.15 -4.51
C LEU A 259 -17.04 12.44 -5.16
N ASP A 260 -15.87 12.95 -4.76
CA ASP A 260 -15.29 14.16 -5.35
C ASP A 260 -15.21 14.03 -6.88
N ILE A 261 -15.55 15.10 -7.59
CA ILE A 261 -15.69 15.07 -9.04
C ILE A 261 -14.37 14.82 -9.75
N ASP A 262 -13.24 15.32 -9.23
CA ASP A 262 -11.91 15.09 -9.80
C ASP A 262 -11.49 13.63 -9.60
N ILE A 263 -11.69 13.09 -8.38
CA ILE A 263 -11.45 11.67 -8.10
C ILE A 263 -12.27 10.78 -9.04
N ARG A 264 -13.56 11.08 -9.21
CA ARG A 264 -14.44 10.32 -10.09
C ARG A 264 -13.98 10.36 -11.54
N GLN A 265 -13.74 11.55 -12.09
CA GLN A 265 -13.33 11.71 -13.49
C GLN A 265 -12.03 10.98 -13.81
N ARG A 266 -11.07 10.98 -12.87
CA ARG A 266 -9.82 10.24 -13.02
C ARG A 266 -10.02 8.73 -12.96
N LEU A 267 -10.89 8.24 -12.09
CA LEU A 267 -11.25 6.80 -12.02
C LEU A 267 -11.98 6.34 -13.28
N GLU A 268 -12.90 7.15 -13.81
CA GLU A 268 -13.60 6.87 -15.07
C GLU A 268 -12.63 6.86 -16.26
N SER A 269 -11.72 7.85 -16.31
CA SER A 269 -10.65 7.91 -17.31
C SER A 269 -9.74 6.68 -17.25
N LEU A 270 -9.41 6.22 -16.04
CA LEU A 270 -8.61 5.03 -15.82
C LEU A 270 -9.29 3.78 -16.36
N LEU A 271 -10.55 3.55 -15.98
CA LEU A 271 -11.31 2.38 -16.43
C LEU A 271 -11.46 2.35 -17.95
N ALA A 272 -11.68 3.51 -18.59
CA ALA A 272 -11.79 3.60 -20.05
C ALA A 272 -10.53 3.06 -20.78
N ARG A 273 -9.34 3.11 -20.16
CA ARG A 273 -8.09 2.60 -20.77
C ARG A 273 -7.84 1.11 -20.55
N PHE A 274 -8.58 0.46 -19.64
CA PHE A 274 -8.49 -0.98 -19.40
C PHE A 274 -9.40 -1.83 -20.32
N HIS A 275 -10.31 -1.19 -21.07
CA HIS A 275 -11.38 -1.85 -21.84
C HIS A 275 -11.18 -1.95 -23.36
N ALA A 276 -9.99 -1.68 -23.89
CA ALA A 276 -9.74 -1.84 -25.33
C ALA A 276 -9.28 -3.27 -25.67
N GLN A 277 -10.15 -4.27 -25.53
CA GLN A 277 -10.03 -5.55 -26.24
C GLN A 277 -11.37 -5.91 -26.87
#